data_AF-A0A7Z9A1C1-F1
#
_entry.id   AF-A0A7Z9A1C1-F1
#
_cell.length_a   1.000
_cell.length_b   1.000
_cell.length_c   1.000
_cell.angle_alpha   90.00
_cell.angle_beta   90.00
_cell.angle_gamma   90.00
#
_symmetry.space_group_name_H-M   'P 1'
#
loop_
_entity.id
_entity.type
_entity.pdbx_description
1 polymer ?
#
loop_
_entity_poly.entity_id
_entity_poly.type
_entity_poly.pdbx_seq_one_letter_code
_entity_poly.pdbx_strand_id
1 'polypeptide(L)'
;MLSDYDKKLLLEIIKSQETSLLEIKECLINLQNENVSQDELYSFLEKLRSDAKTESEEDRILEIMDLVCGWCSWDLQIYPQK
;
A
#
# COMPACT_ATOMS: atom_id res chain seq x y z
N MET A 1 9.51 -0.18 11.41
CA MET A 1 10.37 -0.68 10.31
C MET A 1 9.62 -1.78 9.60
N LEU A 2 9.39 -1.61 8.31
CA LEU A 2 8.69 -2.61 7.49
C LEU A 2 9.54 -3.88 7.34
N SER A 3 9.09 -5.00 7.89
CA SER A 3 9.86 -6.25 7.86
C SER A 3 9.85 -6.90 6.48
N ASP A 4 10.80 -7.79 6.20
CA ASP A 4 10.83 -8.53 4.93
C ASP A 4 9.66 -9.51 4.80
N TYR A 5 9.12 -9.98 5.93
CA TYR A 5 7.89 -10.76 5.96
C TYR A 5 6.69 -9.92 5.49
N ASP A 6 6.53 -8.71 6.03
CA ASP A 6 5.42 -7.81 5.69
C ASP A 6 5.49 -7.37 4.23
N LYS A 7 6.69 -7.06 3.72
CA LYS A 7 6.91 -6.76 2.29
C LYS A 7 6.45 -7.89 1.40
N LYS A 8 6.78 -9.14 1.77
CA LYS A 8 6.41 -10.31 0.98
C LYS A 8 4.90 -10.53 1.02
N LEU A 9 4.28 -10.40 2.18
CA LEU A 9 2.83 -10.52 2.35
C LEU A 9 2.08 -9.45 1.54
N LEU A 10 2.47 -8.18 1.66
CA LEU A 10 1.92 -7.07 0.87
C LEU A 10 2.08 -7.34 -0.63
N LEU A 11 3.25 -7.80 -1.07
CA LEU A 11 3.49 -8.11 -2.47
C LEU A 11 2.55 -9.19 -3.00
N GLU A 12 2.33 -10.25 -2.24
CA GLU A 12 1.40 -11.34 -2.60
C GLU A 12 -0.04 -10.81 -2.69
N ILE A 13 -0.46 -10.01 -1.71
CA ILE A 13 -1.78 -9.37 -1.68
C ILE A 13 -1.99 -8.42 -2.86
N ILE A 14 -1.00 -7.57 -3.18
CA ILE A 14 -1.09 -6.60 -4.28
C ILE A 14 -1.18 -7.30 -5.64
N LYS A 15 -0.41 -8.39 -5.81
CA LYS A 15 -0.42 -9.18 -7.05
C LYS A 15 -1.66 -10.07 -7.19
N SER A 16 -2.28 -10.42 -6.08
CA SER A 16 -3.56 -11.10 -6.06
C SER A 16 -4.66 -10.12 -6.47
N GLN A 17 -5.01 -10.11 -7.76
CA GLN A 17 -6.11 -9.30 -8.29
C GLN A 17 -7.47 -9.64 -7.65
N GLU A 18 -7.57 -10.76 -6.93
CA GLU A 18 -8.76 -11.16 -6.17
C GLU A 18 -8.90 -10.42 -4.84
N THR A 19 -7.81 -9.88 -4.29
CA THR A 19 -7.84 -9.23 -2.97
C THR A 19 -8.41 -7.84 -3.09
N SER A 20 -9.44 -7.55 -2.29
CA SER A 20 -10.17 -6.28 -2.35
C SER A 20 -9.34 -5.12 -1.77
N LEU A 21 -9.65 -3.88 -2.19
CA LEU A 21 -9.02 -2.68 -1.62
C LEU A 21 -9.27 -2.55 -0.10
N LEU A 22 -10.38 -3.10 0.40
CA LEU A 22 -10.69 -3.11 1.83
C LEU A 22 -9.72 -4.01 2.61
N GLU A 23 -9.46 -5.22 2.13
CA GLU A 23 -8.49 -6.13 2.76
C GLU A 23 -7.08 -5.56 2.72
N ILE A 24 -6.71 -4.92 1.60
CA ILE A 24 -5.43 -4.22 1.47
C ILE A 24 -5.35 -3.08 2.49
N LYS A 25 -6.42 -2.29 2.62
CA LYS A 25 -6.49 -1.21 3.60
C LYS A 25 -6.34 -1.73 5.04
N GLU A 26 -7.00 -2.82 5.41
CA GLU A 26 -6.85 -3.45 6.72
C GLU A 26 -5.40 -3.90 6.97
N CYS A 27 -4.75 -4.50 5.97
CA CYS A 27 -3.34 -4.88 6.06
C CYS A 27 -2.44 -3.66 6.30
N LEU A 28 -2.66 -2.56 5.57
CA LEU A 28 -1.91 -1.32 5.74
C LEU A 28 -2.15 -0.67 7.11
N ILE A 29 -3.38 -0.71 7.65
CA ILE A 29 -3.70 -0.23 9.01
C ILE A 29 -2.96 -1.06 10.06
N ASN A 30 -2.87 -2.38 9.88
CA ASN A 30 -2.10 -3.23 10.80
C ASN A 30 -0.62 -2.83 10.82
N LEU A 31 -0.02 -2.56 9.65
CA LEU A 31 1.36 -2.08 9.56
C LEU A 31 1.54 -0.70 10.20
N GLN A 32 0.56 0.19 10.03
CA GLN A 32 0.57 1.47 10.74
C GLN A 32 0.55 1.27 12.26
N ASN A 33 -0.30 0.38 12.77
CA ASN A 33 -0.37 0.05 14.20
C ASN A 33 0.93 -0.55 14.74
N GLU A 34 1.73 -1.19 13.88
CA GLU A 34 3.07 -1.69 14.17
C GLU A 34 4.17 -0.61 14.09
N ASN A 35 3.79 0.66 13.97
CA ASN A 35 4.70 1.81 13.81
C ASN A 35 5.54 1.78 12.52
N VAL A 36 5.02 1.18 11.45
CA VAL A 36 5.56 1.44 10.11
C VAL A 36 5.18 2.87 9.72
N SER A 37 6.14 3.63 9.18
CA SER A 37 5.87 5.00 8.76
C SER A 37 5.23 5.05 7.36
N GLN A 38 4.53 6.15 7.10
CA GLN A 38 4.01 6.46 5.77
C GLN A 38 5.13 6.43 4.71
N ASP A 39 6.28 7.04 5.01
CA ASP A 39 7.43 7.09 4.10
C ASP A 39 7.98 5.70 3.76
N GLU A 40 8.02 4.79 4.73
CA GLU A 40 8.48 3.40 4.52
C GLU A 40 7.54 2.66 3.56
N LEU A 41 6.22 2.75 3.80
CA LEU A 41 5.21 2.13 2.93
C LEU A 41 5.20 2.75 1.55
N TYR A 42 5.25 4.08 1.47
CA TYR A 42 5.26 4.80 0.20
C TYR A 42 6.50 4.43 -0.63
N SER A 43 7.70 4.45 -0.02
CA SER A 43 8.94 4.07 -0.70
C SER A 43 8.93 2.61 -1.19
N PHE A 44 8.24 1.72 -0.45
CA PHE A 44 8.05 0.33 -0.87
C PHE A 44 7.10 0.22 -2.07
N LEU A 45 5.93 0.88 -2.00
CA LEU A 45 4.94 0.88 -3.08
C LEU A 45 5.48 1.55 -4.35
N GLU A 46 6.26 2.62 -4.23
CA GLU A 46 6.90 3.30 -5.36
C GLU A 46 7.89 2.39 -6.11
N LYS A 47 8.65 1.56 -5.37
CA LYS A 47 9.52 0.54 -5.98
C LYS A 47 8.70 -0.53 -6.70
N LEU A 48 7.61 -1.00 -6.09
CA LEU A 48 6.73 -1.96 -6.74
C LEU A 48 6.11 -1.40 -8.01
N ARG A 49 5.71 -0.12 -8.00
CA ARG A 49 5.19 0.58 -9.16
C ARG A 49 6.23 0.63 -10.29
N SER A 50 7.48 0.93 -9.94
CA SER A 50 8.59 0.97 -10.90
C SER A 50 8.91 -0.41 -11.51
N ASP A 51 8.68 -1.48 -10.74
CA ASP A 51 8.88 -2.87 -11.17
C ASP A 51 7.63 -3.48 -11.85
N ALA A 52 6.50 -2.75 -11.91
CA ALA A 52 5.26 -3.23 -12.51
C ALA A 52 5.45 -3.51 -14.00
N LYS A 53 4.93 -4.64 -14.49
CA LYS A 53 5.10 -5.06 -15.90
C LYS A 53 3.91 -4.70 -16.76
N THR A 54 2.77 -4.41 -16.14
CA THR A 54 1.50 -4.13 -16.80
C THR A 54 0.87 -2.86 -16.24
N GLU A 55 0.14 -2.15 -17.09
CA GLU A 55 -0.64 -0.98 -16.69
C GLU A 55 -1.62 -1.31 -15.56
N SER A 56 -2.27 -2.48 -15.61
CA SER A 56 -3.17 -2.94 -14.55
C SER A 56 -2.48 -3.14 -13.19
N GLU A 57 -1.22 -3.57 -13.16
CA GLU A 57 -0.46 -3.67 -11.92
C GLU A 57 -0.09 -2.26 -11.41
N GLU A 58 0.33 -1.37 -12.30
CA GLU A 58 0.67 0.01 -11.97
C GLU A 58 -0.55 0.74 -11.38
N ASP A 59 -1.69 0.66 -12.05
CA ASP A 59 -2.96 1.26 -11.62
C ASP A 59 -3.37 0.74 -10.24
N ARG A 60 -3.24 -0.57 -10.02
CA ARG A 60 -3.56 -1.17 -8.72
C ARG A 60 -2.65 -0.64 -7.61
N ILE A 61 -1.35 -0.47 -7.88
CA ILE A 61 -0.42 0.08 -6.90
C ILE A 61 -0.74 1.55 -6.62
N LEU A 62 -1.11 2.32 -7.64
CA LEU A 62 -1.54 3.72 -7.49
C LEU A 62 -2.79 3.85 -6.60
N GLU A 63 -3.78 2.98 -6.76
CA GLU A 63 -4.95 2.94 -5.85
C GLU A 63 -4.53 2.72 -4.39
N ILE A 64 -3.54 1.86 -4.17
CA ILE A 64 -3.06 1.52 -2.81
C ILE A 64 -2.23 2.66 -2.23
N MET A 65 -1.40 3.32 -3.05
CA MET A 65 -0.69 4.53 -2.65
C MET A 65 -1.67 5.64 -2.24
N ASP A 66 -2.84 5.73 -2.90
CA ASP A 66 -3.89 6.67 -2.51
C ASP A 66 -4.46 6.35 -1.12
N LEU A 67 -4.61 5.08 -0.75
CA LEU A 67 -5.01 4.69 0.61
C LEU A 67 -3.96 5.05 1.67
N VAL A 68 -2.68 5.08 1.29
CA VAL A 68 -1.60 5.45 2.22
C VAL A 68 -1.54 6.96 2.42
N CYS A 69 -1.60 7.75 1.33
CA CYS A 69 -1.33 9.19 1.33
C CYS A 69 -2.55 10.10 1.18
N GLY A 70 -3.72 9.55 0.82
CA GLY A 70 -4.97 10.29 0.70
C GLY A 70 -5.02 11.32 -0.42
N TRP A 71 -4.35 11.12 -1.56
CA TRP A 71 -4.28 12.13 -2.62
C TRP A 71 -5.64 12.45 -3.24
N CYS A 72 -6.51 11.44 -3.41
CA CYS A 72 -7.86 11.55 -3.95
C CYS A 72 -8.93 11.45 -2.87
N SER A 73 -8.71 10.68 -1.80
CA SER A 73 -9.71 10.45 -0.75
C SER A 73 -9.15 10.68 0.66
N TRP A 74 -9.18 11.93 1.12
CA TRP A 74 -8.65 12.33 2.43
C TRP A 74 -9.31 11.58 3.61
N ASP A 75 -10.58 11.21 3.46
CA ASP A 75 -11.34 10.46 4.48
C ASP A 75 -10.97 8.96 4.52
N LEU A 76 -10.32 8.44 3.47
CA LEU A 76 -9.97 7.03 3.35
C LEU A 76 -8.50 6.75 3.64
N GLN A 77 -7.67 7.79 3.79
CA GLN A 77 -6.26 7.65 4.06
C GLN A 77 -6.01 7.03 5.44
N ILE A 78 -5.01 6.17 5.52
CA ILE A 78 -4.61 5.58 6.80
C ILE A 78 -3.70 6.54 7.59
N TYR A 79 -2.88 7.36 6.92
CA TYR A 79 -2.02 8.36 7.56
C TYR A 79 -2.61 9.77 7.39
N PRO A 80 -3.38 10.30 8.36
CA PRO A 80 -3.84 11.67 8.30
C PRO A 80 -2.66 12.65 8.36
N GLN A 81 -2.61 13.59 7.42
CA GLN A 81 -1.71 14.75 7.47
C GLN A 81 -2.03 15.56 8.74
N LYS A 82 -1.02 15.80 9.59
CA LYS A 82 -1.14 16.59 10.83
C LYS A 82 -1.21 18.08 10.58
#